data_AF-K7KYV6-F1
#
_entry.id   AF-K7KYV6-F1
#
_cell.length_a   1.000
_cell.length_b   1.000
_cell.length_c   1.000
_cell.angle_alpha   90.00
_cell.angle_beta   90.00
_cell.angle_gamma   90.00
#
_symmetry.space_group_name_H-M   'P 1'
#
loop_
_entity.id
_entity.type
_entity.pdbx_description
1 polymer ?
#
loop_
_entity_poly.entity_id
_entity_poly.type
_entity_poly.pdbx_seq_one_letter_code
_entity_poly.pdbx_strand_id
1 'polypeptide(L)'
;MLGLFDKSHKIKGTVVLMPKNVLDVNELNSVRSGGVGGVVSGLFGAVADVTGQVVDTATAILSRNVSFKLISATSTDAKGNGKVGKETYLEKHLPTLPTLGDRRDAYGIHFEWDANFGIPGAIYIRNYTYDEFFLVSVTLEDIPNQGTIHFVCNSWVYNFKDYDKKDRIFFANKTYLPSATPGPLVKYREEELEILRGNGTGERKEHERIYDYDVYNDLGNPDKDVKLARPVLGGSSTYPYPRRVRTGRKATKKDPKSERPASELYMPRDEKFGHLKSSDFLTYGIKSLSQTLLPSLENIFDSDLTWNEFDSFEEVRDLYEGGIKVPTDVLSDISPIPVFKEIFRSDGESVLQFPPPHVVQVSKSAWMTDDEFAREMIAGVNPNVIRLLKEIPPQSKLDPTLYGDQSSTISKEHLEINMGGVTVEEALNGQRLFILDYHDAFMPYLTRINALPTAKAYATRTILFLKDDGTLKPLAIELSKPHPSGDNLGAESKVVLPADQGVESTIWLLAKAHVIVNDSGYHQLMSHWLNTHAVTEPFIIATNRRFSVLHPINKLLYPHSRDTIQIIWT
;
A
#
# COMPACT_ATOMS: atom_id res chain seq x y z
N MET A 1 -2.27 -7.57 -68.30
CA MET A 1 -1.82 -8.70 -67.46
C MET A 1 -2.61 -8.65 -66.17
N LEU A 2 -3.62 -9.52 -66.07
CA LEU A 2 -4.43 -9.67 -64.87
C LEU A 2 -3.67 -10.47 -63.81
N GLY A 3 -3.74 -10.01 -62.55
CA GLY A 3 -3.82 -10.85 -61.36
C GLY A 3 -2.64 -11.76 -61.03
N LEU A 4 -1.52 -11.19 -60.57
CA LEU A 4 -0.50 -11.90 -59.78
C LEU A 4 -0.03 -10.93 -58.69
N PHE A 5 -0.02 -11.39 -57.42
CA PHE A 5 0.35 -10.68 -56.19
C PHE A 5 -0.75 -9.91 -55.44
N ASP A 6 -1.72 -10.65 -54.90
CA ASP A 6 -2.35 -10.28 -53.62
C ASP A 6 -2.30 -11.50 -52.69
N LYS A 7 -1.08 -11.97 -52.39
CA LYS A 7 -0.88 -13.01 -51.38
C LYS A 7 -0.91 -12.31 -50.02
N SER A 8 -2.02 -12.43 -49.29
CA SER A 8 -2.09 -12.01 -47.88
C SER A 8 -0.90 -12.62 -47.14
N HIS A 9 0.00 -11.76 -46.65
CA HIS A 9 1.10 -12.21 -45.82
C HIS A 9 0.55 -12.57 -44.43
N LYS A 10 1.22 -13.47 -43.72
CA LYS A 10 0.87 -13.79 -42.34
C LYS A 10 1.90 -13.17 -41.43
N ILE A 11 1.45 -12.33 -40.49
CA ILE A 11 2.31 -11.88 -39.39
C ILE A 11 2.24 -12.95 -38.30
N LYS A 12 3.40 -13.48 -37.92
CA LYS A 12 3.52 -14.36 -36.76
C LYS A 12 3.48 -13.54 -35.48
N GLY A 13 2.65 -13.95 -34.54
CA GLY A 13 2.55 -13.37 -33.21
C GLY A 13 2.77 -14.41 -32.11
N THR A 14 3.33 -13.96 -31.01
CA THR A 14 3.47 -14.69 -29.76
C THR A 14 2.73 -13.94 -28.66
N VAL A 15 1.75 -14.60 -28.03
CA VAL A 15 0.95 -14.06 -26.91
C VAL A 15 1.41 -14.73 -25.63
N VAL A 16 1.72 -13.94 -24.61
CA VAL A 16 2.09 -14.44 -23.28
C VAL A 16 1.02 -14.05 -22.28
N LEU A 17 0.52 -15.03 -21.53
CA LEU A 17 -0.50 -14.83 -20.51
C LEU A 17 -0.26 -15.72 -19.28
N MET A 18 -0.94 -15.41 -18.19
CA MET A 18 -0.99 -16.22 -16.97
C MET A 18 -2.46 -16.56 -16.67
N PRO A 19 -2.81 -17.83 -16.50
CA PRO A 19 -4.12 -18.23 -15.97
C PRO A 19 -4.39 -17.65 -14.58
N LYS A 20 -5.67 -17.44 -14.21
CA LYS A 20 -6.08 -16.84 -12.93
C LYS A 20 -5.43 -17.49 -11.70
N ASN A 21 -5.47 -18.82 -11.63
CA ASN A 21 -4.96 -19.62 -10.52
C ASN A 21 -3.45 -19.47 -10.26
N VAL A 22 -2.69 -18.91 -11.21
CA VAL A 22 -1.27 -18.61 -11.03
C VAL A 22 -1.05 -17.43 -10.07
N LEU A 23 -1.99 -16.49 -10.05
CA LEU A 23 -1.84 -15.17 -9.42
C LEU A 23 -2.76 -14.98 -8.20
N ASP A 24 -3.76 -15.86 -8.01
CA ASP A 24 -4.69 -15.84 -6.87
C ASP A 24 -4.53 -17.10 -6.00
N VAL A 25 -3.51 -17.10 -5.13
CA VAL A 25 -3.20 -18.24 -4.25
C VAL A 25 -4.28 -18.46 -3.18
N ASN A 26 -5.11 -17.46 -2.88
CA ASN A 26 -6.14 -17.57 -1.84
C ASN A 26 -7.33 -18.43 -2.27
N GLU A 27 -7.72 -18.42 -3.55
CA GLU A 27 -8.73 -19.36 -4.07
C GLU A 27 -8.29 -20.82 -3.83
N LEU A 28 -6.98 -21.11 -4.01
CA LEU A 28 -6.42 -22.44 -3.82
C LEU A 28 -6.54 -22.96 -2.38
N ASN A 29 -6.44 -22.06 -1.39
CA ASN A 29 -6.58 -22.41 0.02
C ASN A 29 -8.05 -22.56 0.45
N SER A 30 -8.97 -21.82 -0.17
CA SER A 30 -10.42 -21.93 0.11
C SER A 30 -11.01 -23.28 -0.32
N VAL A 31 -10.45 -23.93 -1.34
CA VAL A 31 -10.84 -25.28 -1.75
C VAL A 31 -10.45 -26.33 -0.69
N ARG A 32 -9.37 -26.09 0.08
CA ARG A 32 -8.90 -27.02 1.12
C ARG A 32 -9.75 -27.03 2.39
N SER A 33 -10.52 -25.98 2.68
CA SER A 33 -11.37 -25.92 3.87
C SER A 33 -12.74 -26.61 3.68
N GLY A 34 -13.04 -27.12 2.48
CA GLY A 34 -14.23 -27.93 2.21
C GLY A 34 -13.97 -29.43 2.39
N GLY A 35 -13.85 -29.92 3.63
CA GLY A 35 -13.84 -31.37 3.88
C GLY A 35 -13.05 -31.79 5.11
N VAL A 36 -13.72 -31.84 6.26
CA VAL A 36 -13.21 -32.53 7.46
C VAL A 36 -13.30 -34.04 7.22
N GLY A 37 -12.19 -34.67 6.81
CA GLY A 37 -12.12 -36.12 6.70
C GLY A 37 -10.84 -36.63 6.04
N GLY A 38 -9.81 -36.91 6.84
CA GLY A 38 -8.67 -37.72 6.41
C GLY A 38 -7.31 -37.14 6.79
N VAL A 39 -6.90 -37.37 8.04
CA VAL A 39 -5.52 -37.18 8.50
C VAL A 39 -4.65 -38.31 7.91
N VAL A 40 -3.40 -37.99 7.58
CA VAL A 40 -2.28 -38.89 7.21
C VAL A 40 -2.19 -39.31 5.73
N SER A 41 -1.73 -38.39 4.88
CA SER A 41 -0.93 -38.72 3.69
C SER A 41 -0.05 -37.52 3.34
N GLY A 42 1.26 -37.76 3.29
CA GLY A 42 2.29 -36.76 3.40
C GLY A 42 2.46 -35.84 2.18
N LEU A 43 3.39 -34.90 2.39
CA LEU A 43 3.87 -33.78 1.57
C LEU A 43 4.11 -33.99 0.05
N PHE A 44 3.76 -35.12 -0.55
CA PHE A 44 3.99 -35.45 -1.96
C PHE A 44 2.76 -35.29 -2.88
N GLY A 45 1.54 -35.13 -2.34
CA GLY A 45 0.32 -34.97 -3.15
C GLY A 45 0.06 -33.55 -3.69
N ALA A 46 0.65 -32.52 -3.08
CA ALA A 46 0.33 -31.13 -3.38
C ALA A 46 0.86 -30.62 -4.74
N VAL A 47 1.80 -31.32 -5.37
CA VAL A 47 2.36 -30.93 -6.68
C VAL A 47 1.51 -31.44 -7.85
N ALA A 48 0.78 -32.54 -7.67
CA ALA A 48 0.00 -33.18 -8.74
C ALA A 48 -1.31 -32.42 -9.04
N ASP A 49 -2.04 -31.94 -8.04
CA ASP A 49 -3.32 -31.25 -8.27
C ASP A 49 -3.14 -29.84 -8.84
N VAL A 50 -2.07 -29.13 -8.45
CA VAL A 50 -1.73 -27.82 -9.03
C VAL A 50 -1.33 -27.95 -10.49
N THR A 51 -0.61 -29.02 -10.86
CA THR A 51 -0.28 -29.26 -12.27
C THR A 51 -1.51 -29.66 -13.09
N GLY A 52 -2.46 -30.42 -12.51
CA GLY A 52 -3.72 -30.78 -13.19
C GLY A 52 -4.59 -29.58 -13.58
N GLN A 53 -4.87 -28.67 -12.65
CA GLN A 53 -5.72 -27.48 -12.93
C GLN A 53 -5.07 -26.48 -13.89
N VAL A 54 -3.74 -26.32 -13.84
CA VAL A 54 -3.00 -25.44 -14.75
C VAL A 54 -3.06 -25.98 -16.19
N VAL A 55 -2.98 -27.31 -16.36
CA VAL A 55 -3.06 -27.96 -17.68
C VAL A 55 -4.46 -27.83 -18.29
N ASP A 56 -5.53 -28.03 -17.51
CA ASP A 56 -6.90 -27.89 -18.02
C ASP A 56 -7.21 -26.46 -18.48
N THR A 57 -6.75 -25.45 -17.73
CA THR A 57 -6.97 -24.03 -18.07
C THR A 57 -6.19 -23.63 -19.32
N ALA A 58 -4.93 -24.05 -19.46
CA ALA A 58 -4.12 -23.78 -20.65
C ALA A 58 -4.73 -24.40 -21.92
N THR A 59 -5.36 -25.57 -21.79
CA THR A 59 -6.06 -26.24 -22.90
C THR A 59 -7.40 -25.56 -23.21
N ALA A 60 -8.12 -25.06 -22.21
CA ALA A 60 -9.38 -24.32 -22.37
C ALA A 60 -9.21 -22.96 -23.09
N ILE A 61 -8.03 -22.35 -22.98
CA ILE A 61 -7.71 -21.09 -23.69
C ILE A 61 -7.55 -21.32 -25.21
N LEU A 62 -7.27 -22.56 -25.64
CA LEU A 62 -7.25 -22.95 -27.05
C LEU A 62 -8.69 -23.25 -27.56
N SER A 63 -8.88 -23.22 -28.88
CA SER A 63 -10.17 -23.43 -29.60
C SER A 63 -11.18 -22.25 -29.62
N ARG A 64 -10.84 -21.16 -30.33
CA ARG A 64 -11.72 -19.99 -30.58
C ARG A 64 -12.20 -19.21 -29.34
N ASN A 65 -11.55 -19.40 -28.19
CA ASN A 65 -11.97 -18.74 -26.96
C ASN A 65 -11.28 -17.40 -26.70
N VAL A 66 -10.13 -17.13 -27.30
CA VAL A 66 -9.47 -15.82 -27.21
C VAL A 66 -9.16 -15.32 -28.61
N SER A 67 -9.60 -14.10 -28.90
CA SER A 67 -9.45 -13.49 -30.22
C SER A 67 -8.76 -12.14 -30.17
N PHE A 68 -8.08 -11.80 -31.25
CA PHE A 68 -7.33 -10.58 -31.43
C PHE A 68 -7.68 -9.93 -32.77
N LYS A 69 -7.62 -8.60 -32.82
CA LYS A 69 -7.67 -7.81 -34.06
C LYS A 69 -6.56 -6.77 -34.04
N LEU A 70 -5.73 -6.75 -35.08
CA LEU A 70 -4.72 -5.70 -35.23
C LEU A 70 -5.39 -4.37 -35.56
N ILE A 71 -4.79 -3.26 -35.14
CA ILE A 71 -5.19 -1.90 -35.48
C ILE A 71 -3.98 -1.18 -36.08
N SER A 72 -4.17 -0.62 -37.28
CA SER A 72 -3.11 0.09 -37.98
C SER A 72 -2.82 1.46 -37.39
N ALA A 73 -1.54 1.79 -37.26
CA ALA A 73 -1.05 3.12 -36.90
C ALA A 73 -0.80 4.03 -38.11
N THR A 74 -0.83 3.49 -39.34
CA THR A 74 -0.43 4.24 -40.55
C THR A 74 -1.49 4.25 -41.65
N SER A 75 -2.44 3.31 -41.64
CA SER A 75 -3.51 3.24 -42.62
C SER A 75 -4.86 3.46 -41.96
N THR A 76 -5.73 4.24 -42.61
CA THR A 76 -7.04 4.61 -42.05
C THR A 76 -8.20 3.90 -42.72
N ASP A 77 -9.30 3.78 -41.99
CA ASP A 77 -10.64 3.58 -42.51
C ASP A 77 -11.20 4.87 -43.13
N ALA A 78 -12.45 4.83 -43.60
CA ALA A 78 -13.13 5.99 -44.19
C ALA A 78 -13.38 7.15 -43.21
N LYS A 79 -13.25 6.92 -41.90
CA LYS A 79 -13.44 7.92 -40.85
C LYS A 79 -12.10 8.49 -40.33
N GLY A 80 -10.97 8.08 -40.91
CA GLY A 80 -9.64 8.51 -40.48
C GLY A 80 -9.06 7.73 -39.30
N ASN A 81 -9.71 6.67 -38.84
CA ASN A 81 -9.22 5.83 -37.73
C ASN A 81 -8.39 4.67 -38.27
N GLY A 82 -7.47 4.14 -37.46
CA GLY A 82 -6.69 2.96 -37.81
C GLY A 82 -7.54 1.81 -38.33
N LYS A 83 -7.19 1.26 -39.50
CA LYS A 83 -7.87 0.07 -40.03
C LYS A 83 -7.83 -1.05 -39.00
N VAL A 84 -8.96 -1.68 -38.75
CA VAL A 84 -9.09 -2.85 -37.87
C VAL A 84 -9.01 -4.12 -38.71
N GLY A 85 -8.12 -5.03 -38.33
CA GLY A 85 -7.89 -6.30 -39.02
C GLY A 85 -8.97 -7.33 -38.74
N LYS A 86 -8.85 -8.50 -39.38
CA LYS A 86 -9.76 -9.63 -39.16
C LYS A 86 -9.59 -10.21 -37.75
N GLU A 87 -10.68 -10.76 -37.22
CA GLU A 87 -10.68 -11.50 -35.96
C GLU A 87 -9.84 -12.77 -36.12
N THR A 88 -8.80 -12.88 -35.29
CA THR A 88 -7.82 -13.97 -35.34
C THR A 88 -7.76 -14.62 -33.96
N TYR A 89 -7.76 -15.95 -33.90
CA TYR A 89 -7.78 -16.69 -32.63
C TYR A 89 -6.41 -17.28 -32.31
N LEU A 90 -6.16 -17.54 -31.02
CA LEU A 90 -4.99 -18.32 -30.60
C LEU A 90 -5.02 -19.70 -31.24
N GLU A 91 -3.88 -20.15 -31.77
CA GLU A 91 -3.78 -21.37 -32.56
C GLU A 91 -3.25 -22.56 -31.76
N LYS A 92 -2.14 -22.35 -31.04
CA LYS A 92 -1.45 -23.42 -30.31
C LYS A 92 -0.69 -22.89 -29.12
N HIS A 93 -0.63 -23.68 -28.07
CA HIS A 93 0.32 -23.50 -26.98
C HIS A 93 1.74 -23.74 -27.52
N LEU A 94 2.67 -22.89 -27.12
CA LEU A 94 4.07 -22.96 -27.50
C LEU A 94 4.86 -23.61 -26.36
N PRO A 95 5.83 -24.48 -26.68
CA PRO A 95 6.69 -25.07 -25.65
C PRO A 95 7.35 -23.97 -24.82
N THR A 96 7.39 -24.19 -23.50
CA THR A 96 7.86 -23.22 -22.51
C THR A 96 9.24 -22.69 -22.91
N LEU A 97 9.30 -21.42 -23.30
CA LEU A 97 10.57 -20.77 -23.61
C LEU A 97 11.38 -20.64 -22.30
N PRO A 98 12.70 -20.95 -22.29
CA PRO A 98 13.53 -20.89 -21.09
C PRO A 98 13.53 -19.53 -20.38
N THR A 99 13.17 -18.46 -21.10
CA THR A 99 13.13 -17.07 -20.61
C THR A 99 11.77 -16.66 -20.03
N LEU A 100 10.75 -17.50 -20.15
CA LEU A 100 9.47 -17.25 -19.51
C LEU A 100 9.63 -17.55 -18.02
N GLY A 101 9.54 -16.51 -17.18
CA GLY A 101 9.49 -16.69 -15.73
C GLY A 101 8.35 -17.63 -15.32
N ASP A 102 8.49 -18.23 -14.14
CA ASP A 102 7.60 -19.27 -13.62
C ASP A 102 6.11 -18.99 -13.90
N ARG A 103 5.41 -20.00 -14.44
CA ARG A 103 3.96 -20.04 -14.67
C ARG A 103 3.39 -19.09 -15.74
N ARG A 104 4.20 -18.68 -16.72
CA ARG A 104 3.73 -18.00 -17.94
C ARG A 104 3.54 -18.99 -19.07
N ASP A 105 2.40 -18.90 -19.75
CA ASP A 105 2.12 -19.66 -20.96
C ASP A 105 2.27 -18.78 -22.20
N ALA A 106 2.85 -19.35 -23.26
CA ALA A 106 3.01 -18.72 -24.55
C ALA A 106 2.13 -19.40 -25.60
N TYR A 107 1.52 -18.60 -26.47
CA TYR A 107 0.62 -19.07 -27.52
C TYR A 107 1.00 -18.45 -28.86
N GLY A 108 0.96 -19.26 -29.92
CA GLY A 108 1.16 -18.82 -31.29
C GLY A 108 -0.15 -18.31 -31.90
N ILE A 109 -0.04 -17.27 -32.72
CA ILE A 109 -1.15 -16.70 -33.51
C ILE A 109 -0.61 -16.18 -34.85
N HIS A 110 -1.36 -16.32 -35.94
CA HIS A 110 -0.99 -15.75 -37.24
C HIS A 110 -2.08 -14.81 -37.78
N PHE A 111 -1.74 -13.53 -37.92
CA PHE A 111 -2.64 -12.51 -38.44
C PHE A 111 -2.55 -12.42 -39.96
N GLU A 112 -3.70 -12.37 -40.63
CA GLU A 112 -3.74 -11.93 -42.02
C GLU A 112 -3.35 -10.45 -42.10
N TRP A 113 -2.35 -10.15 -42.92
CA TRP A 113 -1.83 -8.81 -43.10
C TRP A 113 -1.36 -8.60 -44.54
N ASP A 114 -1.70 -7.44 -45.09
CA ASP A 114 -1.23 -7.00 -46.39
C ASP A 114 -0.62 -5.59 -46.27
N ALA A 115 0.09 -5.17 -47.31
CA ALA A 115 0.72 -3.85 -47.33
C ALA A 115 -0.29 -2.70 -47.22
N ASN A 116 -1.55 -2.89 -47.63
CA ASN A 116 -2.60 -1.88 -47.53
C ASN A 116 -3.12 -1.70 -46.09
N PHE A 117 -2.88 -2.69 -45.22
CA PHE A 117 -3.16 -2.57 -43.78
C PHE A 117 -2.20 -1.61 -43.08
N GLY A 118 -0.95 -1.47 -43.55
CA GLY A 118 0.05 -0.62 -42.91
C GLY A 118 0.62 -1.21 -41.61
N ILE A 119 1.25 -0.39 -40.75
CA ILE A 119 1.98 -0.87 -39.58
C ILE A 119 1.03 -1.05 -38.38
N PRO A 120 0.97 -2.22 -37.73
CA PRO A 120 0.19 -2.40 -36.50
C PRO A 120 0.72 -1.51 -35.36
N GLY A 121 -0.16 -0.82 -34.64
CA GLY A 121 0.22 -0.03 -33.46
C GLY A 121 -0.72 -0.15 -32.26
N ALA A 122 -1.86 -0.83 -32.42
CA ALA A 122 -2.70 -1.28 -31.33
C ALA A 122 -3.30 -2.66 -31.65
N ILE A 123 -3.83 -3.32 -30.63
CA ILE A 123 -4.56 -4.58 -30.75
C ILE A 123 -5.84 -4.50 -29.92
N TYR A 124 -6.92 -5.06 -30.45
CA TYR A 124 -8.05 -5.46 -29.65
C TYR A 124 -7.91 -6.92 -29.21
N ILE A 125 -8.41 -7.22 -28.02
CA ILE A 125 -8.56 -8.59 -27.51
C ILE A 125 -9.99 -8.81 -27.00
N ARG A 126 -10.50 -10.02 -27.23
CA ARG A 126 -11.70 -10.54 -26.58
C ARG A 126 -11.39 -11.87 -25.93
N ASN A 127 -11.81 -11.99 -24.68
CA ASN A 127 -11.87 -13.26 -23.98
C ASN A 127 -13.31 -13.78 -23.99
N TYR A 128 -13.51 -15.00 -24.50
CA TYR A 128 -14.77 -15.71 -24.51
C TYR A 128 -14.81 -16.85 -23.47
N THR A 129 -13.72 -17.11 -22.74
CA THR A 129 -13.71 -18.07 -21.61
C THR A 129 -14.50 -17.51 -20.43
N TYR A 130 -14.93 -18.41 -19.54
CA TYR A 130 -15.60 -18.00 -18.30
C TYR A 130 -14.63 -17.24 -17.38
N ASP A 131 -13.44 -17.81 -17.14
CA ASP A 131 -12.44 -17.21 -16.28
C ASP A 131 -11.64 -16.11 -16.99
N GLU A 132 -11.23 -15.11 -16.22
CA GLU A 132 -10.26 -14.12 -16.62
C GLU A 132 -8.83 -14.70 -16.69
N PHE A 133 -7.96 -14.04 -17.45
CA PHE A 133 -6.52 -14.31 -17.43
C PHE A 133 -5.74 -13.00 -17.41
N PHE A 134 -4.48 -13.06 -16.99
CA PHE A 134 -3.59 -11.91 -17.01
C PHE A 134 -2.77 -11.91 -18.30
N LEU A 135 -3.04 -10.95 -19.19
CA LEU A 135 -2.29 -10.76 -20.43
C LEU A 135 -0.97 -10.06 -20.13
N VAL A 136 0.15 -10.74 -20.33
CA VAL A 136 1.49 -10.19 -20.08
C VAL A 136 1.95 -9.37 -21.28
N SER A 137 1.97 -9.97 -22.47
CA SER A 137 2.46 -9.31 -23.67
C SER A 137 1.96 -9.96 -24.96
N VAL A 138 2.05 -9.19 -26.05
CA VAL A 138 1.96 -9.69 -27.42
C VAL A 138 3.19 -9.22 -28.18
N THR A 139 3.81 -10.10 -28.95
CA THR A 139 4.96 -9.78 -29.79
C THR A 139 4.65 -10.18 -31.21
N LEU A 140 4.76 -9.25 -32.16
CA LEU A 140 4.64 -9.49 -33.59
C LEU A 140 6.03 -9.53 -34.20
N GLU A 141 6.35 -10.62 -34.86
CA GLU A 141 7.65 -10.87 -35.48
C GLU A 141 7.64 -10.46 -36.97
N ASP A 142 8.82 -10.10 -37.47
CA ASP A 142 9.10 -9.88 -38.90
C ASP A 142 8.16 -8.90 -39.62
N ILE A 143 7.76 -7.81 -38.95
CA ILE A 143 6.99 -6.74 -39.59
C ILE A 143 7.89 -6.01 -40.61
N PRO A 144 7.49 -5.94 -41.90
CA PRO A 144 8.30 -5.31 -42.94
C PRO A 144 8.72 -3.88 -42.57
N ASN A 145 10.03 -3.60 -42.69
CA ASN A 145 10.65 -2.31 -42.37
C ASN A 145 10.51 -1.81 -40.91
N GLN A 146 10.03 -2.65 -40.00
CA GLN A 146 9.91 -2.33 -38.57
C GLN A 146 10.60 -3.36 -37.66
N GLY A 147 10.75 -4.60 -38.13
CA GLY A 147 11.25 -5.70 -37.31
C GLY A 147 10.19 -6.19 -36.34
N THR A 148 10.52 -6.27 -35.06
CA THR A 148 9.61 -6.77 -34.02
C THR A 148 8.79 -5.64 -33.40
N ILE A 149 7.49 -5.84 -33.25
CA ILE A 149 6.60 -4.92 -32.52
C ILE A 149 6.16 -5.59 -31.23
N HIS A 150 6.39 -4.91 -30.10
CA HIS A 150 6.03 -5.39 -28.78
C HIS A 150 4.85 -4.61 -28.20
N PHE A 151 3.92 -5.34 -27.59
CA PHE A 151 2.81 -4.83 -26.78
C PHE A 151 3.06 -5.31 -25.36
N VAL A 152 3.34 -4.38 -24.45
CA VAL A 152 3.51 -4.67 -23.01
C VAL A 152 2.15 -4.41 -22.36
N CYS A 153 1.44 -5.47 -22.01
CA CYS A 153 0.03 -5.39 -21.66
C CYS A 153 -0.17 -5.34 -20.14
N ASN A 154 0.37 -6.32 -19.41
CA ASN A 154 0.27 -6.48 -17.96
C ASN A 154 -1.11 -6.12 -17.39
N SER A 155 -2.16 -6.77 -17.89
CA SER A 155 -3.53 -6.46 -17.47
C SER A 155 -4.43 -7.68 -17.48
N TRP A 156 -5.39 -7.70 -16.55
CA TRP A 156 -6.43 -8.72 -16.50
C TRP A 156 -7.44 -8.56 -17.64
N VAL A 157 -7.80 -9.66 -18.28
CA VAL A 157 -8.78 -9.72 -19.38
C VAL A 157 -9.93 -10.64 -18.98
N TYR A 158 -11.02 -10.02 -18.53
CA TYR A 158 -12.28 -10.66 -18.17
C TYR A 158 -13.06 -11.06 -19.42
N ASN A 159 -14.14 -11.82 -19.23
CA ASN A 159 -15.04 -12.17 -20.31
C ASN A 159 -15.52 -10.90 -21.02
N PHE A 160 -15.53 -10.94 -22.35
CA PHE A 160 -15.92 -9.81 -23.20
C PHE A 160 -17.33 -9.27 -22.89
N LYS A 161 -18.22 -10.11 -22.34
CA LYS A 161 -19.56 -9.68 -21.90
C LYS A 161 -19.52 -8.74 -20.71
N ASP A 162 -18.51 -8.83 -19.85
CA ASP A 162 -18.35 -7.96 -18.67
C ASP A 162 -17.95 -6.53 -19.07
N TYR A 163 -17.34 -6.36 -20.24
CA TYR A 163 -16.95 -5.04 -20.76
C TYR A 163 -18.05 -4.34 -21.56
N ASP A 164 -19.34 -4.61 -21.29
CA ASP A 164 -20.46 -4.15 -22.11
C ASP A 164 -20.28 -4.45 -23.62
N LYS A 165 -19.59 -5.56 -23.93
CA LYS A 165 -19.20 -5.94 -25.31
C LYS A 165 -18.32 -4.90 -26.01
N LYS A 166 -17.51 -4.16 -25.26
CA LYS A 166 -16.40 -3.33 -25.78
C LYS A 166 -15.10 -4.10 -25.76
N ASP A 167 -14.31 -3.90 -26.81
CA ASP A 167 -13.03 -4.59 -26.97
C ASP A 167 -11.98 -3.99 -26.02
N ARG A 168 -11.18 -4.83 -25.36
CA ARG A 168 -10.01 -4.36 -24.62
C ARG A 168 -8.91 -3.99 -25.60
N ILE A 169 -8.36 -2.79 -25.47
CA ILE A 169 -7.30 -2.29 -26.36
C ILE A 169 -5.94 -2.26 -25.67
N PHE A 170 -4.90 -2.59 -26.43
CA PHE A 170 -3.51 -2.46 -26.00
C PHE A 170 -2.68 -1.81 -27.11
N PHE A 171 -1.77 -0.92 -26.74
CA PHE A 171 -0.93 -0.19 -27.69
C PHE A 171 0.47 -0.79 -27.77
N ALA A 172 1.12 -0.63 -28.93
CA ALA A 172 2.53 -0.96 -29.07
C ALA A 172 3.36 -0.10 -28.10
N ASN A 173 4.52 -0.60 -27.69
CA ASN A 173 5.37 0.00 -26.65
C ASN A 173 6.04 1.34 -27.03
N LYS A 174 5.62 1.98 -28.13
CA LYS A 174 6.07 3.30 -28.55
C LYS A 174 5.57 4.39 -27.57
N THR A 175 6.20 5.56 -27.66
CA THR A 175 5.95 6.70 -26.77
C THR A 175 5.58 7.92 -27.58
N TYR A 176 4.45 8.56 -27.26
CA TYR A 176 3.94 9.72 -27.96
C TYR A 176 3.33 10.75 -26.99
N LEU A 177 3.73 12.01 -27.16
CA LEU A 177 2.90 13.14 -26.74
C LEU A 177 1.58 13.13 -27.54
N PRO A 178 0.50 13.77 -27.03
CA PRO A 178 -0.77 13.83 -27.76
C PRO A 178 -0.61 14.33 -29.20
N SER A 179 0.15 15.41 -29.41
CA SER A 179 0.42 16.00 -30.74
C SER A 179 1.25 15.12 -31.68
N ALA A 180 1.97 14.12 -31.15
CA ALA A 180 2.80 13.20 -31.92
C ALA A 180 2.16 11.82 -32.06
N THR A 181 0.95 11.62 -31.53
CA THR A 181 0.23 10.35 -31.68
C THR A 181 -0.09 10.15 -33.17
N PRO A 182 0.23 9.00 -33.78
CA PRO A 182 -0.13 8.74 -35.17
C PRO A 182 -1.62 9.01 -35.38
N GLY A 183 -1.96 9.81 -36.40
CA GLY A 183 -3.34 10.22 -36.69
C GLY A 183 -4.36 9.08 -36.58
N PRO A 184 -4.09 7.89 -37.15
CA PRO A 184 -5.01 6.75 -37.06
C PRO A 184 -5.26 6.23 -35.63
N LEU A 185 -4.39 6.51 -34.66
CA LEU A 185 -4.50 6.07 -33.26
C LEU A 185 -5.13 7.11 -32.32
N VAL A 186 -5.35 8.35 -32.77
CA VAL A 186 -5.83 9.45 -31.91
C VAL A 186 -7.17 9.13 -31.25
N LYS A 187 -8.12 8.61 -32.02
CA LYS A 187 -9.44 8.20 -31.50
C LYS A 187 -9.31 7.13 -30.41
N TYR A 188 -8.58 6.06 -30.71
CA TYR A 188 -8.41 4.92 -29.78
C TYR A 188 -7.72 5.34 -28.48
N ARG A 189 -6.75 6.26 -28.57
CA ARG A 189 -6.09 6.85 -27.41
C ARG A 189 -7.08 7.57 -26.49
N GLU A 190 -8.00 8.35 -27.05
CA GLU A 190 -8.98 9.11 -26.27
C GLU A 190 -10.10 8.23 -25.71
N GLU A 191 -10.64 7.30 -26.51
CA GLU A 191 -11.67 6.37 -26.05
C GLU A 191 -11.19 5.52 -24.87
N GLU A 192 -9.92 5.09 -24.87
CA GLU A 192 -9.35 4.36 -23.72
C GLU A 192 -9.27 5.24 -22.47
N LEU A 193 -8.92 6.52 -22.62
CA LEU A 193 -8.93 7.47 -21.49
C LEU A 193 -10.35 7.76 -20.99
N GLU A 194 -11.37 7.78 -21.87
CA GLU A 194 -12.76 7.90 -21.46
C GLU A 194 -13.22 6.69 -20.63
N ILE A 195 -12.84 5.47 -21.03
CA ILE A 195 -13.10 4.25 -20.26
C ILE A 195 -12.45 4.33 -18.88
N LEU A 196 -11.17 4.71 -18.82
CA LEU A 196 -10.43 4.84 -17.56
C LEU A 196 -11.00 5.92 -16.63
N ARG A 197 -11.65 6.95 -17.17
CA ARG A 197 -12.29 8.00 -16.36
C ARG A 197 -13.65 7.59 -15.81
N GLY A 198 -14.38 6.75 -16.53
CA GLY A 198 -15.79 6.49 -16.27
C GLY A 198 -16.64 7.77 -16.32
N ASN A 199 -17.79 7.74 -15.64
CA ASN A 199 -18.77 8.84 -15.65
C ASN A 199 -19.10 9.40 -14.25
N GLY A 200 -18.36 8.98 -13.21
CA GLY A 200 -18.57 9.43 -11.82
C GLY A 200 -19.79 8.85 -11.11
N THR A 201 -20.48 7.87 -11.70
CA THR A 201 -21.70 7.27 -11.14
C THR A 201 -21.58 5.76 -11.00
N GLY A 202 -22.56 5.13 -10.33
CA GLY A 202 -22.61 3.68 -10.14
C GLY A 202 -21.66 3.14 -9.09
N GLU A 203 -21.97 1.94 -8.60
CA GLU A 203 -21.09 1.14 -7.75
C GLU A 203 -20.08 0.42 -8.63
N ARG A 204 -18.81 0.50 -8.25
CA ARG A 204 -17.73 -0.08 -9.03
C ARG A 204 -17.73 -1.61 -8.98
N LYS A 205 -17.33 -2.24 -10.08
CA LYS A 205 -17.28 -3.71 -10.25
C LYS A 205 -15.86 -4.18 -10.42
N GLU A 206 -15.59 -5.43 -10.03
CA GLU A 206 -14.24 -5.99 -9.96
C GLU A 206 -13.44 -5.88 -11.27
N HIS A 207 -14.08 -6.13 -12.42
CA HIS A 207 -13.45 -6.06 -13.73
C HIS A 207 -13.24 -4.63 -14.26
N GLU A 208 -13.79 -3.61 -13.60
CA GLU A 208 -13.70 -2.23 -14.04
C GLU A 208 -12.31 -1.63 -13.76
N ARG A 209 -11.88 -0.79 -14.69
CA ARG A 209 -10.59 -0.07 -14.65
C ARG A 209 -10.82 1.44 -14.50
N ILE A 210 -11.84 1.82 -13.73
CA ILE A 210 -12.29 3.20 -13.61
C ILE A 210 -11.58 3.87 -12.44
N TYR A 211 -10.79 4.90 -12.76
CA TYR A 211 -10.12 5.75 -11.80
C TYR A 211 -10.94 7.02 -11.63
N ASP A 212 -11.42 7.29 -10.42
CA ASP A 212 -12.10 8.53 -10.08
C ASP A 212 -11.91 8.87 -8.60
N TYR A 213 -12.31 10.07 -8.19
CA TYR A 213 -12.05 10.60 -6.85
C TYR A 213 -13.27 10.50 -5.94
N ASP A 214 -13.00 10.26 -4.66
CA ASP A 214 -13.97 10.44 -3.59
C ASP A 214 -13.26 10.82 -2.28
N VAL A 215 -14.02 11.20 -1.26
CA VAL A 215 -13.54 11.54 0.09
C VAL A 215 -13.43 10.30 0.98
N TYR A 216 -12.69 10.36 2.08
CA TYR A 216 -12.65 9.27 3.06
C TYR A 216 -13.90 9.34 3.94
N ASN A 217 -15.00 8.78 3.42
CA ASN A 217 -16.27 8.63 4.11
C ASN A 217 -16.64 7.16 4.36
N ASP A 218 -15.69 6.25 4.20
CA ASP A 218 -15.87 4.80 4.29
C ASP A 218 -15.09 4.15 5.46
N LEU A 219 -14.48 4.96 6.32
CA LEU A 219 -13.78 4.49 7.53
C LEU A 219 -14.74 4.16 8.68
N GLY A 220 -15.94 4.76 8.69
CA GLY A 220 -16.93 4.58 9.75
C GLY A 220 -17.89 3.42 9.48
N ASN A 221 -18.49 2.88 10.55
CA ASN A 221 -19.58 1.90 10.44
C ASN A 221 -20.77 2.24 11.36
N PRO A 222 -21.44 3.39 11.13
CA PRO A 222 -22.52 3.87 11.97
C PRO A 222 -23.72 2.92 12.01
N ASP A 223 -23.98 2.19 10.92
CA ASP A 223 -25.04 1.18 10.86
C ASP A 223 -24.85 0.07 11.90
N LYS A 224 -23.61 -0.39 12.12
CA LYS A 224 -23.27 -1.39 13.14
C LYS A 224 -23.35 -0.81 14.55
N ASP A 225 -22.66 0.29 14.82
CA ASP A 225 -22.66 0.99 16.13
C ASP A 225 -22.39 2.48 15.92
N VAL A 226 -23.13 3.34 16.62
CA VAL A 226 -22.93 4.80 16.59
C VAL A 226 -21.52 5.20 17.05
N LYS A 227 -20.89 4.40 17.94
CA LYS A 227 -19.49 4.61 18.37
C LYS A 227 -18.47 4.40 17.25
N LEU A 228 -18.87 3.71 16.17
CA LEU A 228 -18.06 3.50 14.98
C LEU A 228 -18.29 4.57 13.91
N ALA A 229 -19.12 5.59 14.18
CA ALA A 229 -19.21 6.75 13.31
C ALA A 229 -17.87 7.50 13.28
N ARG A 230 -17.46 7.98 12.11
CA ARG A 230 -16.24 8.76 11.90
C ARG A 230 -16.56 9.99 11.05
N PRO A 231 -15.88 11.13 11.27
CA PRO A 231 -16.05 12.28 10.40
C PRO A 231 -15.56 11.95 8.99
N VAL A 232 -16.19 12.55 7.98
CA VAL A 232 -15.71 12.50 6.60
C VAL A 232 -14.44 13.33 6.49
N LEU A 233 -13.36 12.72 5.97
CA LEU A 233 -12.11 13.43 5.70
C LEU A 233 -12.03 13.82 4.22
N GLY A 234 -11.92 15.12 3.96
CA GLY A 234 -11.94 15.72 2.63
C GLY A 234 -13.26 16.41 2.30
N GLY A 235 -13.20 17.42 1.42
CA GLY A 235 -14.39 18.16 0.97
C GLY A 235 -14.87 19.25 1.93
N SER A 236 -14.14 19.54 3.01
CA SER A 236 -14.41 20.67 3.92
C SER A 236 -13.12 21.36 4.35
N SER A 237 -13.23 22.61 4.82
CA SER A 237 -12.12 23.33 5.45
C SER A 237 -11.81 22.83 6.86
N THR A 238 -12.77 22.20 7.53
CA THR A 238 -12.60 21.64 8.88
C THR A 238 -11.76 20.36 8.86
N TYR A 239 -11.99 19.49 7.88
CA TYR A 239 -11.23 18.25 7.68
C TYR A 239 -10.72 18.18 6.24
N PRO A 240 -9.73 19.02 5.87
CA PRO A 240 -9.08 18.90 4.57
C PRO A 240 -8.32 17.59 4.51
N TYR A 241 -8.40 16.90 3.37
CA TYR A 241 -7.73 15.60 3.19
C TYR A 241 -7.54 15.29 1.70
N PRO A 242 -6.49 14.51 1.33
CA PRO A 242 -6.37 13.92 -0.01
C PRO A 242 -7.63 13.12 -0.40
N ARG A 243 -7.83 12.95 -1.72
CA ARG A 243 -8.90 12.12 -2.26
C ARG A 243 -8.41 10.69 -2.46
N ARG A 244 -9.33 9.74 -2.32
CA ARG A 244 -9.11 8.32 -2.57
C ARG A 244 -9.84 7.86 -3.83
N VAL A 245 -9.59 6.64 -4.28
CA VAL A 245 -10.32 6.00 -5.39
C VAL A 245 -11.81 5.90 -5.07
N ARG A 246 -12.66 6.37 -5.98
CA ARG A 246 -14.11 6.24 -5.84
C ARG A 246 -14.56 4.79 -5.98
N THR A 247 -15.31 4.29 -5.00
CA THR A 247 -15.90 2.94 -4.98
C THR A 247 -17.39 2.95 -5.28
N GLY A 248 -18.10 4.01 -4.88
CA GLY A 248 -19.51 4.24 -5.26
C GLY A 248 -20.51 3.25 -4.65
N ARG A 249 -20.17 2.59 -3.54
CA ARG A 249 -21.13 1.80 -2.76
C ARG A 249 -22.21 2.73 -2.21
N LYS A 250 -23.33 2.13 -1.84
CA LYS A 250 -24.47 2.87 -1.27
C LYS A 250 -24.07 3.51 0.06
N ALA A 251 -24.71 4.63 0.40
CA ALA A 251 -24.57 5.24 1.71
C ALA A 251 -25.11 4.32 2.83
N THR A 252 -24.63 4.52 4.05
CA THR A 252 -25.17 3.86 5.25
C THR A 252 -26.59 4.34 5.53
N LYS A 253 -27.39 3.54 6.23
CA LYS A 253 -28.79 3.90 6.56
C LYS A 253 -28.85 5.01 7.60
N LYS A 254 -27.95 4.99 8.59
CA LYS A 254 -27.93 5.96 9.71
C LYS A 254 -27.20 7.27 9.37
N ASP A 255 -26.26 7.25 8.44
CA ASP A 255 -25.57 8.47 7.97
C ASP A 255 -25.44 8.47 6.44
N PRO A 256 -26.21 9.31 5.72
CA PRO A 256 -26.16 9.38 4.26
C PRO A 256 -24.84 9.96 3.72
N LYS A 257 -23.97 10.53 4.57
CA LYS A 257 -22.64 11.01 4.17
C LYS A 257 -21.60 9.90 4.21
N SER A 258 -21.83 8.85 5.00
CA SER A 258 -20.93 7.70 5.14
C SER A 258 -21.24 6.63 4.09
N GLU A 259 -20.22 6.11 3.42
CA GLU A 259 -20.34 5.00 2.49
C GLU A 259 -20.38 3.67 3.24
N ARG A 260 -21.21 2.72 2.78
CA ARG A 260 -21.39 1.43 3.46
C ARG A 260 -20.11 0.58 3.37
N PRO A 261 -19.70 -0.10 4.46
CA PRO A 261 -18.60 -1.06 4.42
C PRO A 261 -18.89 -2.26 3.51
N ALA A 262 -17.84 -2.88 2.97
CA ALA A 262 -17.91 -4.11 2.18
C ALA A 262 -16.81 -5.10 2.60
N SER A 263 -17.03 -6.39 2.35
CA SER A 263 -16.03 -7.45 2.60
C SER A 263 -14.86 -7.39 1.61
N GLU A 264 -15.11 -6.90 0.40
CA GLU A 264 -14.11 -6.63 -0.62
C GLU A 264 -14.27 -5.19 -1.11
N LEU A 265 -13.15 -4.46 -1.06
CA LEU A 265 -13.10 -3.08 -1.49
C LEU A 265 -12.63 -3.02 -2.94
N TYR A 266 -13.34 -2.23 -3.73
CA TYR A 266 -12.99 -2.02 -5.13
C TYR A 266 -11.69 -1.21 -5.23
N MET A 267 -10.85 -1.62 -6.16
CA MET A 267 -9.80 -0.82 -6.77
C MET A 267 -9.78 -1.14 -8.28
N PRO A 268 -9.30 -0.23 -9.14
CA PRO A 268 -9.15 -0.51 -10.56
C PRO A 268 -8.41 -1.82 -10.76
N ARG A 269 -8.94 -2.71 -11.60
CA ARG A 269 -8.56 -4.12 -11.59
C ARG A 269 -7.06 -4.39 -11.70
N ASP A 270 -6.36 -3.60 -12.50
CA ASP A 270 -4.93 -3.75 -12.76
C ASP A 270 -4.06 -3.24 -11.58
N GLU A 271 -4.64 -2.50 -10.63
CA GLU A 271 -3.99 -2.13 -9.36
C GLU A 271 -4.05 -3.26 -8.32
N LYS A 272 -4.98 -4.21 -8.47
CA LYS A 272 -5.03 -5.44 -7.65
C LYS A 272 -4.06 -6.46 -8.25
N PHE A 273 -2.77 -6.26 -7.98
CA PHE A 273 -1.74 -7.18 -8.42
C PHE A 273 -1.96 -8.55 -7.76
N GLY A 274 -1.93 -9.57 -8.61
CA GLY A 274 -1.82 -10.93 -8.12
C GLY A 274 -0.35 -11.27 -7.93
N HIS A 275 -0.06 -12.04 -6.90
CA HIS A 275 1.31 -12.38 -6.52
C HIS A 275 1.53 -13.87 -6.73
N LEU A 276 2.70 -14.22 -7.25
CA LEU A 276 3.08 -15.62 -7.50
C LEU A 276 3.20 -16.41 -6.18
N LYS A 277 3.49 -15.71 -5.07
CA LYS A 277 3.47 -16.26 -3.72
C LYS A 277 2.65 -15.35 -2.81
N SER A 278 1.86 -15.94 -1.92
CA SER A 278 1.11 -15.19 -0.89
C SER A 278 2.03 -14.41 0.04
N SER A 279 3.25 -14.92 0.29
CA SER A 279 4.30 -14.25 1.07
C SER A 279 4.79 -12.94 0.43
N ASP A 280 4.74 -12.86 -0.91
CA ASP A 280 5.28 -11.71 -1.64
C ASP A 280 4.38 -10.46 -1.47
N PHE A 281 3.25 -10.59 -0.79
CA PHE A 281 2.33 -9.48 -0.56
C PHE A 281 1.74 -9.46 0.83
N LEU A 282 2.45 -8.77 1.72
CA LEU A 282 2.09 -8.44 3.11
C LEU A 282 0.68 -7.86 3.28
N THR A 283 0.13 -7.29 2.23
CA THR A 283 -1.19 -6.64 2.21
C THR A 283 -2.32 -7.60 2.60
N TYR A 284 -2.35 -8.84 2.07
CA TYR A 284 -3.29 -9.86 2.56
C TYR A 284 -3.08 -10.17 4.04
N GLY A 285 -1.87 -9.95 4.53
CA GLY A 285 -1.52 -10.04 5.93
C GLY A 285 -2.21 -9.04 6.82
N ILE A 286 -2.41 -7.79 6.39
CA ILE A 286 -3.10 -6.78 7.21
C ILE A 286 -4.56 -7.16 7.42
N LYS A 287 -5.26 -7.55 6.35
CA LYS A 287 -6.65 -8.02 6.43
C LYS A 287 -6.76 -9.29 7.27
N SER A 288 -5.89 -10.27 7.02
CA SER A 288 -5.90 -11.53 7.77
C SER A 288 -5.49 -11.35 9.23
N LEU A 289 -4.59 -10.40 9.51
CA LEU A 289 -4.19 -10.02 10.86
C LEU A 289 -5.39 -9.43 11.61
N SER A 290 -6.07 -8.44 11.03
CA SER A 290 -7.20 -7.75 11.68
C SER A 290 -8.48 -8.58 11.80
N GLN A 291 -8.82 -9.38 10.78
CA GLN A 291 -10.10 -10.11 10.75
C GLN A 291 -10.05 -11.50 11.34
N THR A 292 -8.86 -12.12 11.38
CA THR A 292 -8.71 -13.52 11.78
C THR A 292 -7.73 -13.66 12.93
N LEU A 293 -6.46 -13.27 12.74
CA LEU A 293 -5.41 -13.58 13.70
C LEU A 293 -5.53 -12.79 15.02
N LEU A 294 -5.80 -11.47 14.98
CA LEU A 294 -5.97 -10.65 16.17
C LEU A 294 -7.15 -11.12 17.02
N PRO A 295 -8.37 -11.32 16.46
CA PRO A 295 -9.47 -11.89 17.23
C PRO A 295 -9.15 -13.27 17.83
N SER A 296 -8.42 -14.12 17.10
CA SER A 296 -7.96 -15.41 17.64
C SER A 296 -6.99 -15.25 18.79
N LEU A 297 -6.05 -14.28 18.72
CA LEU A 297 -5.12 -13.98 19.80
C LEU A 297 -5.83 -13.34 21.01
N GLU A 298 -6.75 -12.40 20.79
CA GLU A 298 -7.56 -11.77 21.86
C GLU A 298 -8.29 -12.83 22.69
N ASN A 299 -8.87 -13.85 22.05
CA ASN A 299 -9.51 -14.96 22.77
C ASN A 299 -8.53 -15.77 23.66
N ILE A 300 -7.23 -15.81 23.32
CA ILE A 300 -6.20 -16.46 24.16
C ILE A 300 -5.97 -15.63 25.42
N PHE A 301 -5.85 -14.31 25.28
CA PHE A 301 -5.57 -13.39 26.39
C PHE A 301 -6.79 -13.11 27.27
N ASP A 302 -8.01 -13.17 26.73
CA ASP A 302 -9.25 -13.07 27.52
C ASP A 302 -9.53 -14.32 28.36
N SER A 303 -8.92 -15.46 28.01
CA SER A 303 -8.92 -16.65 28.85
C SER A 303 -7.84 -16.52 29.92
N ASP A 304 -8.08 -17.00 31.15
CA ASP A 304 -7.15 -16.95 32.31
C ASP A 304 -5.76 -17.65 32.07
N LEU A 305 -5.40 -17.95 30.83
CA LEU A 305 -4.26 -18.73 30.39
C LEU A 305 -2.99 -17.90 30.13
N THR A 306 -3.06 -16.57 29.99
CA THR A 306 -1.88 -15.73 29.69
C THR A 306 -1.92 -14.38 30.41
N TRP A 307 -0.75 -13.77 30.61
CA TRP A 307 -0.59 -12.54 31.42
C TRP A 307 -1.31 -11.36 30.75
N ASN A 308 -2.14 -10.64 31.50
CA ASN A 308 -2.85 -9.46 30.99
C ASN A 308 -1.92 -8.26 30.77
N GLU A 309 -0.75 -8.27 31.40
CA GLU A 309 0.25 -7.19 31.37
C GLU A 309 1.65 -7.83 31.41
N PHE A 310 2.67 -7.07 30.98
CA PHE A 310 4.07 -7.46 31.16
C PHE A 310 4.60 -6.92 32.50
N ASP A 311 5.13 -7.79 33.34
CA ASP A 311 5.72 -7.45 34.63
C ASP A 311 7.22 -7.08 34.51
N SER A 312 7.87 -7.38 33.37
CA SER A 312 9.25 -6.99 33.14
C SER A 312 9.64 -6.84 31.66
N PHE A 313 10.76 -6.16 31.39
CA PHE A 313 11.36 -6.10 30.04
C PHE A 313 11.88 -7.46 29.55
N GLU A 314 12.07 -8.44 30.43
CA GLU A 314 12.43 -9.79 30.03
C GLU A 314 11.27 -10.52 29.36
N GLU A 315 10.06 -10.31 29.86
CA GLU A 315 8.86 -10.93 29.28
C GLU A 315 8.56 -10.41 27.86
N VAL A 316 8.77 -9.11 27.63
CA VAL A 316 8.70 -8.52 26.28
C VAL A 316 9.77 -9.10 25.36
N ARG A 317 10.96 -9.39 25.90
CA ARG A 317 12.06 -9.98 25.14
C ARG A 317 11.79 -11.44 24.80
N ASP A 318 11.14 -12.17 25.69
CA ASP A 318 10.79 -13.56 25.49
C ASP A 318 9.91 -13.73 24.26
N LEU A 319 9.11 -12.73 23.87
CA LEU A 319 8.35 -12.73 22.62
C LEU A 319 9.18 -13.11 21.36
N TYR A 320 10.47 -12.80 21.33
CA TYR A 320 11.37 -13.13 20.22
C TYR A 320 12.59 -13.98 20.61
N GLU A 321 12.74 -14.38 21.89
CA GLU A 321 13.79 -15.30 22.35
C GLU A 321 13.23 -16.68 22.73
N GLY A 322 12.26 -16.74 23.64
CA GLY A 322 11.61 -17.97 24.11
C GLY A 322 10.25 -18.26 23.46
N GLY A 323 9.65 -17.25 22.82
CA GLY A 323 8.27 -17.21 22.35
C GLY A 323 7.22 -17.20 23.46
N ILE A 324 5.95 -17.08 23.05
CA ILE A 324 4.78 -17.25 23.91
C ILE A 324 4.30 -18.69 23.77
N LYS A 325 4.06 -19.35 24.90
CA LYS A 325 3.37 -20.64 24.91
C LYS A 325 1.89 -20.43 24.65
N VAL A 326 1.38 -21.06 23.61
CA VAL A 326 -0.06 -21.11 23.30
C VAL A 326 -0.54 -22.55 23.26
N PRO A 327 -1.81 -22.82 23.63
CA PRO A 327 -2.41 -24.13 23.47
C PRO A 327 -2.27 -24.66 22.03
N THR A 328 -1.97 -25.95 21.88
CA THR A 328 -1.69 -26.57 20.58
C THR A 328 -2.90 -26.54 19.62
N ASP A 329 -4.11 -26.62 20.16
CA ASP A 329 -5.36 -26.44 19.39
C ASP A 329 -5.45 -25.03 18.80
N VAL A 330 -5.13 -24.01 19.60
CA VAL A 330 -5.11 -22.63 19.10
C VAL A 330 -4.03 -22.42 18.04
N LEU A 331 -2.83 -22.97 18.25
CA LEU A 331 -1.75 -22.92 17.26
C LEU A 331 -2.17 -23.59 15.93
N SER A 332 -2.93 -24.68 16.02
CA SER A 332 -3.45 -25.41 14.86
C SER A 332 -4.49 -24.59 14.08
N ASP A 333 -5.25 -23.73 14.77
CA ASP A 333 -6.23 -22.84 14.14
C ASP A 333 -5.58 -21.64 13.44
N ILE A 334 -4.50 -21.10 14.00
CA ILE A 334 -3.84 -19.89 13.46
C ILE A 334 -2.71 -20.19 12.47
N SER A 335 -2.00 -21.31 12.59
CA SER A 335 -0.86 -21.65 11.73
C SER A 335 -1.16 -21.82 10.23
N PRO A 336 -2.40 -22.18 9.79
CA PRO A 336 -2.77 -22.22 8.39
C PRO A 336 -2.98 -20.83 7.76
N ILE A 337 -3.05 -19.77 8.57
CA ILE A 337 -3.29 -18.41 8.09
C ILE A 337 -2.10 -17.96 7.21
N PRO A 338 -2.31 -17.45 5.98
CA PRO A 338 -1.24 -17.23 5.00
C PRO A 338 -0.05 -16.38 5.48
N VAL A 339 -0.27 -15.47 6.42
CA VAL A 339 0.79 -14.57 6.96
C VAL A 339 1.34 -14.98 8.30
N PHE A 340 0.82 -16.06 8.88
CA PHE A 340 1.28 -16.58 10.16
C PHE A 340 2.80 -16.83 10.14
N LYS A 341 3.30 -17.48 9.08
CA LYS A 341 4.73 -17.82 8.93
C LYS A 341 5.63 -16.62 8.63
N GLU A 342 5.05 -15.51 8.18
CA GLU A 342 5.79 -14.25 7.96
C GLU A 342 5.97 -13.48 9.27
N ILE A 343 5.02 -13.61 10.20
CA ILE A 343 5.01 -12.91 11.49
C ILE A 343 5.72 -13.74 12.56
N PHE A 344 5.43 -15.04 12.61
CA PHE A 344 5.88 -15.95 13.65
C PHE A 344 6.77 -17.05 13.12
N ARG A 345 7.80 -17.35 13.88
CA ARG A 345 8.43 -18.65 13.94
C ARG A 345 7.67 -19.51 14.94
N SER A 346 7.50 -20.78 14.62
CA SER A 346 6.86 -21.74 15.51
C SER A 346 7.56 -23.08 15.40
N ASP A 347 7.61 -23.81 16.51
CA ASP A 347 8.03 -25.21 16.56
C ASP A 347 6.96 -26.17 15.98
N GLY A 348 5.75 -25.65 15.74
CA GLY A 348 4.59 -26.42 15.27
C GLY A 348 3.83 -27.13 16.39
N GLU A 349 4.22 -26.96 17.66
CA GLU A 349 3.57 -27.62 18.80
C GLU A 349 2.94 -26.63 19.77
N SER A 350 3.72 -25.68 20.29
CA SER A 350 3.22 -24.82 21.38
C SER A 350 3.81 -23.42 21.46
N VAL A 351 4.80 -23.08 20.63
CA VAL A 351 5.51 -21.80 20.75
C VAL A 351 5.23 -20.88 19.55
N LEU A 352 4.84 -19.63 19.87
CA LEU A 352 4.79 -18.50 18.94
C LEU A 352 5.95 -17.54 19.22
N GLN A 353 6.85 -17.36 18.27
CA GLN A 353 8.03 -16.52 18.45
C GLN A 353 8.15 -15.50 17.32
N PHE A 354 8.31 -14.22 17.66
CA PHE A 354 8.60 -13.17 16.68
C PHE A 354 10.07 -13.26 16.20
N PRO A 355 10.39 -12.78 14.99
CA PRO A 355 11.77 -12.57 14.60
C PRO A 355 12.44 -11.50 15.49
N PRO A 356 13.71 -11.67 15.88
CA PRO A 356 14.40 -10.72 16.75
C PRO A 356 14.56 -9.36 16.05
N PRO A 357 14.06 -8.25 16.63
CA PRO A 357 14.18 -6.93 16.04
C PRO A 357 15.64 -6.50 15.86
N HIS A 358 15.97 -5.85 14.74
CA HIS A 358 17.35 -5.44 14.44
C HIS A 358 17.99 -4.58 15.54
N VAL A 359 17.20 -3.72 16.19
CA VAL A 359 17.68 -2.80 17.24
C VAL A 359 18.22 -3.51 18.49
N VAL A 360 17.85 -4.77 18.74
CA VAL A 360 18.32 -5.56 19.90
C VAL A 360 19.27 -6.70 19.54
N GLN A 361 19.61 -6.90 18.27
CA GLN A 361 20.44 -8.04 17.84
C GLN A 361 21.88 -7.99 18.38
N VAL A 362 22.41 -6.79 18.67
CA VAL A 362 23.76 -6.60 19.22
C VAL A 362 23.72 -6.29 20.71
N SER A 363 22.84 -5.38 21.13
CA SER A 363 22.67 -4.98 22.53
C SER A 363 21.20 -4.94 22.92
N LYS A 364 20.83 -5.73 23.93
CA LYS A 364 19.45 -5.84 24.43
C LYS A 364 18.95 -4.60 25.18
N SER A 365 19.86 -3.70 25.59
CA SER A 365 19.55 -2.53 26.41
C SER A 365 19.94 -1.19 25.78
N ALA A 366 20.61 -1.18 24.61
CA ALA A 366 21.06 0.06 23.97
C ALA A 366 19.92 1.04 23.65
N TRP A 367 18.72 0.53 23.36
CA TRP A 367 17.51 1.33 23.13
C TRP A 367 17.14 2.23 24.32
N MET A 368 17.58 1.91 25.53
CA MET A 368 17.33 2.71 26.74
C MET A 368 18.27 3.92 26.86
N THR A 369 19.36 3.96 26.09
CA THR A 369 20.37 5.01 26.20
C THR A 369 19.87 6.33 25.63
N ASP A 370 20.41 7.44 26.13
CA ASP A 370 20.13 8.76 25.60
C ASP A 370 20.73 8.97 24.20
N ASP A 371 21.88 8.34 23.95
CA ASP A 371 22.53 8.37 22.63
C ASP A 371 21.63 7.73 21.56
N GLU A 372 21.06 6.55 21.82
CA GLU A 372 20.19 5.88 20.85
C GLU A 372 18.86 6.64 20.66
N PHE A 373 18.26 7.10 21.76
CA PHE A 373 17.04 7.92 21.73
C PHE A 373 17.20 9.15 20.84
N ALA A 374 18.34 9.86 20.92
CA ALA A 374 18.60 11.01 20.07
C ALA A 374 19.03 10.64 18.64
N ARG A 375 19.80 9.55 18.47
CA ARG A 375 20.26 9.08 17.16
C ARG A 375 19.08 8.65 16.27
N GLU A 376 18.07 8.00 16.83
CA GLU A 376 16.90 7.57 16.07
C GLU A 376 16.10 8.74 15.46
N MET A 377 16.20 9.94 16.01
CA MET A 377 15.56 11.14 15.43
C MET A 377 16.17 11.58 14.09
N ILE A 378 17.36 11.08 13.73
CA ILE A 378 18.06 11.38 12.46
C ILE A 378 18.39 10.13 11.63
N ALA A 379 18.29 8.93 12.22
CA ALA A 379 18.66 7.68 11.58
C ALA A 379 17.83 6.47 12.09
N GLY A 380 16.65 6.73 12.64
CA GLY A 380 15.65 5.74 13.03
C GLY A 380 14.49 5.69 12.04
N VAL A 381 13.32 5.29 12.52
CA VAL A 381 12.12 5.10 11.67
C VAL A 381 11.47 6.41 11.22
N ASN A 382 11.65 7.50 11.98
CA ASN A 382 11.04 8.80 11.70
C ASN A 382 12.07 9.95 11.63
N PRO A 383 13.06 9.89 10.72
CA PRO A 383 14.23 10.77 10.74
C PRO A 383 13.98 12.15 10.10
N ASN A 384 12.73 12.62 10.05
CA ASN A 384 12.32 13.78 9.24
C ASN A 384 11.52 14.85 9.99
N VAL A 385 11.44 14.75 11.33
CA VAL A 385 10.67 15.70 12.16
C VAL A 385 11.54 16.69 12.91
N ILE A 386 12.74 16.29 13.35
CA ILE A 386 13.67 17.13 14.12
C ILE A 386 13.99 18.45 13.39
N ARG A 387 14.10 19.55 14.16
CA ARG A 387 14.36 20.90 13.63
C ARG A 387 15.50 21.56 14.38
N LEU A 388 16.15 22.52 13.71
CA LEU A 388 17.05 23.46 14.39
C LEU A 388 16.23 24.37 15.33
N LEU A 389 16.68 24.50 16.57
CA LEU A 389 16.09 25.41 17.54
C LEU A 389 16.72 26.80 17.39
N LYS A 390 15.89 27.81 17.19
CA LYS A 390 16.34 29.17 16.86
C LYS A 390 16.35 30.13 18.03
N GLU A 391 15.55 29.86 19.06
CA GLU A 391 15.37 30.72 20.22
C GLU A 391 14.95 29.90 21.44
N ILE A 392 15.17 30.46 22.62
CA ILE A 392 14.77 29.90 23.92
C ILE A 392 14.01 30.98 24.71
N PRO A 393 12.86 30.66 25.33
CA PRO A 393 12.17 29.37 25.26
C PRO A 393 11.50 29.12 23.89
N PRO A 394 11.27 27.86 23.50
CA PRO A 394 10.53 27.51 22.30
C PRO A 394 9.11 28.10 22.31
N GLN A 395 8.67 28.63 21.17
CA GLN A 395 7.37 29.30 21.04
C GLN A 395 6.30 28.39 20.43
N SER A 396 5.08 28.42 21.00
CA SER A 396 3.90 27.79 20.40
C SER A 396 3.24 28.74 19.39
N LYS A 397 2.61 28.15 18.36
CA LYS A 397 1.79 28.86 17.34
C LYS A 397 0.30 28.63 17.51
N LEU A 398 -0.11 27.93 18.57
CA LEU A 398 -1.52 27.74 18.89
C LEU A 398 -2.17 29.10 19.18
N ASP A 399 -3.45 29.22 18.81
CA ASP A 399 -4.22 30.43 19.07
C ASP A 399 -4.40 30.60 20.59
N PRO A 400 -3.81 31.64 21.22
CA PRO A 400 -3.89 31.82 22.66
C PRO A 400 -5.31 32.15 23.13
N THR A 401 -6.22 32.56 22.24
CA THR A 401 -7.63 32.74 22.60
C THR A 401 -8.37 31.41 22.79
N LEU A 402 -7.90 30.34 22.13
CA LEU A 402 -8.48 29.00 22.21
C LEU A 402 -7.75 28.11 23.20
N TYR A 403 -6.44 28.26 23.31
CA TYR A 403 -5.58 27.37 24.09
C TYR A 403 -4.89 28.08 25.26
N GLY A 404 -5.15 29.36 25.52
CA GLY A 404 -4.53 30.11 26.62
C GLY A 404 -3.02 30.26 26.50
N ASP A 405 -2.33 30.40 27.64
CA ASP A 405 -0.87 30.51 27.67
C ASP A 405 -0.21 29.16 27.34
N GLN A 406 0.55 29.14 26.24
CA GLN A 406 1.26 27.98 25.71
C GLN A 406 2.79 28.21 25.74
N SER A 407 3.25 29.15 26.57
CA SER A 407 4.67 29.45 26.74
C SER A 407 5.42 28.24 27.29
N SER A 408 6.53 27.85 26.65
CA SER A 408 7.37 26.77 27.17
C SER A 408 8.00 27.15 28.51
N THR A 409 8.04 26.20 29.41
CA THR A 409 8.60 26.30 30.76
C THR A 409 10.08 25.88 30.83
N ILE A 410 10.68 25.52 29.70
CA ILE A 410 12.11 25.19 29.60
C ILE A 410 12.93 26.48 29.74
N SER A 411 13.71 26.60 30.82
CA SER A 411 14.64 27.70 31.04
C SER A 411 16.04 27.39 30.49
N LYS A 412 16.91 28.40 30.43
CA LYS A 412 18.31 28.22 30.02
C LYS A 412 19.07 27.35 31.01
N GLU A 413 18.80 27.55 32.30
CA GLU A 413 19.43 26.81 33.39
C GLU A 413 19.13 25.30 33.31
N HIS A 414 17.93 24.92 32.88
CA HIS A 414 17.59 23.51 32.62
C HIS A 414 18.49 22.87 31.55
N LEU A 415 18.97 23.64 30.58
CA LEU A 415 19.76 23.16 29.45
C LEU A 415 21.26 23.16 29.76
N GLU A 416 21.78 24.29 30.25
CA GLU A 416 23.23 24.52 30.39
C GLU A 416 23.92 23.52 31.33
N ILE A 417 23.21 23.03 32.35
CA ILE A 417 23.72 22.01 33.27
C ILE A 417 24.19 20.74 32.56
N ASN A 418 23.65 20.45 31.37
CA ASN A 418 23.91 19.23 30.59
C ASN A 418 24.70 19.49 29.30
N MET A 419 25.18 20.72 29.08
CA MET A 419 25.86 21.16 27.84
C MET A 419 27.39 21.19 27.93
N GLY A 420 27.97 20.71 29.04
CA GLY A 420 29.43 20.57 29.16
C GLY A 420 30.18 21.90 29.16
N GLY A 421 29.57 22.96 29.71
CA GLY A 421 30.17 24.30 29.81
C GLY A 421 29.90 25.22 28.63
N VAL A 422 29.26 24.73 27.56
CA VAL A 422 28.77 25.56 26.45
C VAL A 422 27.49 26.28 26.89
N THR A 423 27.44 27.60 26.73
CA THR A 423 26.24 28.40 27.04
C THR A 423 25.14 28.19 25.99
N VAL A 424 23.88 28.47 26.36
CA VAL A 424 22.76 28.41 25.41
C VAL A 424 23.00 29.37 24.24
N GLU A 425 23.52 30.56 24.48
CA GLU A 425 23.84 31.56 23.45
C GLU A 425 24.90 31.05 22.47
N GLU A 426 25.98 30.46 22.96
CA GLU A 426 27.01 29.86 22.11
C GLU A 426 26.43 28.71 21.28
N ALA A 427 25.59 27.87 21.87
CA ALA A 427 24.98 26.76 21.16
C ALA A 427 23.94 27.22 20.11
N LEU A 428 23.14 28.26 20.39
CA LEU A 428 22.23 28.86 19.40
C LEU A 428 23.02 29.47 18.24
N ASN A 429 24.05 30.26 18.54
CA ASN A 429 24.89 30.90 17.52
C ASN A 429 25.65 29.87 16.67
N GLY A 430 26.10 28.78 17.29
CA GLY A 430 26.75 27.67 16.62
C GLY A 430 25.80 26.70 15.91
N GLN A 431 24.48 26.94 15.92
CA GLN A 431 23.46 26.04 15.36
C GLN A 431 23.52 24.61 15.94
N ARG A 432 23.83 24.52 17.24
CA ARG A 432 24.02 23.26 17.97
C ARG A 432 22.81 22.84 18.80
N LEU A 433 21.77 23.66 18.89
CA LEU A 433 20.51 23.28 19.54
C LEU A 433 19.47 22.85 18.52
N PHE A 434 18.88 21.69 18.77
CA PHE A 434 17.81 21.10 17.98
C PHE A 434 16.60 20.82 18.87
N ILE A 435 15.46 20.58 18.23
CA ILE A 435 14.20 20.35 18.89
C ILE A 435 13.38 19.30 18.13
N LEU A 436 12.85 18.33 18.86
CA LEU A 436 11.73 17.49 18.43
C LEU A 436 10.47 18.06 19.09
N ASP A 437 9.65 18.77 18.31
CA ASP A 437 8.51 19.53 18.82
C ASP A 437 7.17 18.91 18.39
N TYR A 438 6.52 18.21 19.31
CA TYR A 438 5.18 17.66 19.13
C TYR A 438 4.09 18.46 19.82
N HIS A 439 4.45 19.56 20.47
CA HIS A 439 3.54 20.28 21.35
C HIS A 439 2.27 20.74 20.61
N ASP A 440 2.45 21.51 19.53
CA ASP A 440 1.33 22.09 18.77
C ASP A 440 0.56 21.04 17.97
N ALA A 441 1.21 19.92 17.60
CA ALA A 441 0.57 18.84 16.87
C ALA A 441 -0.41 18.05 17.76
N PHE A 442 -0.08 17.86 19.04
CA PHE A 442 -0.85 17.03 19.95
C PHE A 442 -1.78 17.81 20.88
N MET A 443 -1.41 19.01 21.33
CA MET A 443 -2.20 19.79 22.30
C MET A 443 -3.70 19.91 21.95
N PRO A 444 -4.11 20.18 20.68
CA PRO A 444 -5.52 20.25 20.29
C PRO A 444 -6.33 18.93 20.42
N TYR A 445 -5.66 17.81 20.66
CA TYR A 445 -6.26 16.49 20.76
C TYR A 445 -6.23 15.92 22.18
N LEU A 446 -5.39 16.45 23.06
CA LEU A 446 -5.11 15.84 24.36
C LEU A 446 -6.34 15.76 25.27
N THR A 447 -7.22 16.76 25.28
CA THR A 447 -8.46 16.70 26.09
C THR A 447 -9.33 15.51 25.70
N ARG A 448 -9.44 15.22 24.39
CA ARG A 448 -10.20 14.07 23.89
C ARG A 448 -9.48 12.75 24.14
N ILE A 449 -8.17 12.71 23.92
CA ILE A 449 -7.35 11.51 24.14
C ILE A 449 -7.36 11.13 25.63
N ASN A 450 -7.13 12.09 26.51
CA ASN A 450 -7.03 11.86 27.96
C ASN A 450 -8.38 11.56 28.61
N ALA A 451 -9.49 11.91 27.96
CA ALA A 451 -10.84 11.50 28.37
C ALA A 451 -11.13 10.02 28.08
N LEU A 452 -10.32 9.34 27.25
CA LEU A 452 -10.48 7.91 27.02
C LEU A 452 -10.09 7.12 28.28
N PRO A 453 -10.77 6.01 28.58
CA PRO A 453 -10.50 5.22 29.78
C PRO A 453 -9.11 4.57 29.77
N THR A 454 -8.59 4.25 28.58
CA THR A 454 -7.36 3.47 28.39
C THR A 454 -6.15 4.28 27.94
N ALA A 455 -6.31 5.59 27.69
CA ALA A 455 -5.23 6.41 27.14
C ALA A 455 -4.95 7.65 28.00
N LYS A 456 -3.66 7.96 28.14
CA LYS A 456 -3.15 9.21 28.72
C LYS A 456 -1.90 9.63 27.94
N ALA A 457 -1.83 10.90 27.58
CA ALA A 457 -0.77 11.46 26.76
C ALA A 457 -0.42 12.88 27.19
N TYR A 458 0.80 13.27 26.84
CA TYR A 458 1.31 14.63 26.89
C TYR A 458 1.60 15.12 25.48
N ALA A 459 1.63 16.44 25.34
CA ALA A 459 2.22 17.17 24.24
C ALA A 459 3.68 17.38 24.60
N THR A 460 4.57 16.71 23.87
CA THR A 460 5.98 16.66 24.24
C THR A 460 6.84 17.61 23.42
N ARG A 461 7.90 18.13 24.05
CA ARG A 461 8.96 18.86 23.39
C ARG A 461 10.31 18.42 23.94
N THR A 462 11.23 18.04 23.06
CA THR A 462 12.55 17.53 23.43
C THR A 462 13.62 18.43 22.87
N ILE A 463 14.50 18.97 23.72
CA ILE A 463 15.65 19.78 23.30
C ILE A 463 16.88 18.89 23.20
N LEU A 464 17.62 19.03 22.10
CA LEU A 464 18.82 18.27 21.82
C LEU A 464 20.01 19.20 21.58
N PHE A 465 21.20 18.73 21.94
CA PHE A 465 22.47 19.39 21.72
C PHE A 465 23.37 18.57 20.80
N LEU A 466 23.92 19.21 19.78
CA LEU A 466 24.94 18.63 18.92
C LEU A 466 26.30 18.77 19.59
N LYS A 467 26.87 17.64 20.02
CA LYS A 467 28.20 17.55 20.64
C LYS A 467 29.31 17.71 19.61
N ASP A 468 30.53 17.95 20.08
CA ASP A 468 31.72 18.11 19.23
C ASP A 468 32.10 16.81 18.49
N ASP A 469 31.68 15.65 19.02
CA ASP A 469 31.84 14.33 18.39
C ASP A 469 30.85 14.08 17.23
N GLY A 470 29.95 15.03 16.96
CA GLY A 470 28.94 14.95 15.89
C GLY A 470 27.65 14.21 16.27
N THR A 471 27.52 13.71 17.50
CA THR A 471 26.30 13.04 17.98
C THR A 471 25.36 13.98 18.73
N LEU A 472 24.07 13.64 18.73
CA LEU A 472 23.03 14.40 19.43
C LEU A 472 22.88 13.88 20.87
N LYS A 473 22.71 14.80 21.81
CA LYS A 473 22.42 14.51 23.23
C LYS A 473 21.09 15.15 23.63
N PRO A 474 20.12 14.42 24.20
CA PRO A 474 18.92 15.04 24.76
C PRO A 474 19.28 15.83 26.02
N LEU A 475 18.75 17.06 26.14
CA LEU A 475 19.02 17.96 27.27
C LEU A 475 17.84 18.09 28.24
N ALA A 476 16.62 18.11 27.72
CA ALA A 476 15.40 18.27 28.48
C ALA A 476 14.19 17.78 27.69
N ILE A 477 13.18 17.28 28.41
CA ILE A 477 11.85 16.95 27.87
C ILE A 477 10.82 17.78 28.63
N GLU A 478 10.00 18.54 27.92
CA GLU A 478 8.82 19.20 28.45
C GLU A 478 7.58 18.34 28.16
N LEU A 479 6.85 18.00 29.22
CA LEU A 479 5.59 17.26 29.19
C LEU A 479 4.46 18.24 29.48
N SER A 480 3.74 18.64 28.43
CA SER A 480 2.64 19.61 28.52
C SER A 480 1.28 18.89 28.41
N LYS A 481 0.29 19.34 29.17
CA LYS A 481 -1.11 18.88 29.04
C LYS A 481 -2.06 20.09 29.15
N PRO A 482 -3.28 20.01 28.60
CA PRO A 482 -4.26 21.08 28.75
C PRO A 482 -4.56 21.34 30.23
N HIS A 483 -4.82 22.60 30.57
CA HIS A 483 -5.24 22.95 31.93
C HIS A 483 -6.53 22.17 32.30
N PRO A 484 -6.60 21.55 33.49
CA PRO A 484 -7.68 20.62 33.85
C PRO A 484 -9.09 21.25 33.86
N SER A 485 -9.18 22.57 34.02
CA SER A 485 -10.44 23.32 33.99
C SER A 485 -10.85 23.82 32.59
N GLY A 486 -10.04 23.60 31.55
CA GLY A 486 -10.37 23.97 30.17
C GLY A 486 -9.16 24.38 29.34
N ASP A 487 -9.17 24.00 28.06
CA ASP A 487 -8.08 24.23 27.10
C ASP A 487 -7.68 25.71 26.98
N ASN A 488 -8.64 26.62 27.08
CA ASN A 488 -8.43 28.07 26.93
C ASN A 488 -7.67 28.72 28.10
N LEU A 489 -7.34 27.96 29.14
CA LEU A 489 -6.60 28.44 30.32
C LEU A 489 -5.09 28.18 30.22
N GLY A 490 -4.61 27.56 29.14
CA GLY A 490 -3.19 27.30 28.95
C GLY A 490 -2.81 25.82 29.10
N ALA A 491 -1.50 25.59 29.09
CA ALA A 491 -0.92 24.28 29.37
C ALA A 491 -0.38 24.21 30.80
N GLU A 492 -0.55 23.05 31.45
CA GLU A 492 0.26 22.67 32.60
C GLU A 492 1.47 21.87 32.10
N SER A 493 2.67 22.38 32.35
CA SER A 493 3.91 21.78 31.85
C SER A 493 4.83 21.35 32.99
N LYS A 494 5.53 20.22 32.77
CA LYS A 494 6.62 19.74 33.62
C LYS A 494 7.85 19.50 32.77
N VAL A 495 8.97 20.10 33.15
CA VAL A 495 10.28 19.82 32.56
C VAL A 495 10.93 18.66 33.31
N VAL A 496 11.41 17.67 32.57
CA VAL A 496 12.17 16.52 33.07
C VAL A 496 13.56 16.57 32.45
N LEU A 497 14.59 16.38 33.27
CA LEU A 497 15.99 16.45 32.87
C LEU A 497 16.61 15.05 32.89
N PRO A 498 17.65 14.79 32.07
CA PRO A 498 18.42 13.56 32.12
C PRO A 498 18.91 13.23 33.53
N ALA A 499 18.73 11.97 33.92
CA ALA A 499 19.24 11.41 35.16
C ALA A 499 19.60 9.93 34.93
N ASP A 500 20.69 9.48 35.54
CA ASP A 500 21.23 8.13 35.43
C ASP A 500 20.97 7.26 36.67
N GLN A 501 20.60 7.88 37.79
CA GLN A 501 20.38 7.21 39.07
C GLN A 501 19.03 7.58 39.72
N GLY A 502 18.63 6.78 40.70
CA GLY A 502 17.48 7.09 41.56
C GLY A 502 16.13 6.96 40.87
N VAL A 503 15.12 7.59 41.48
CA VAL A 503 13.77 7.63 40.90
C VAL A 503 13.73 8.57 39.68
N GLU A 504 14.63 9.54 39.65
CA GLU A 504 14.80 10.53 38.60
C GLU A 504 15.16 9.87 37.27
N SER A 505 16.01 8.83 37.25
CA SER A 505 16.32 8.09 36.02
C SER A 505 15.12 7.33 35.48
N THR A 506 14.27 6.78 36.35
CA THR A 506 12.99 6.17 35.95
C THR A 506 12.03 7.22 35.39
N ILE A 507 11.92 8.39 36.03
CA ILE A 507 11.09 9.49 35.54
C ILE A 507 11.59 9.98 34.17
N TRP A 508 12.90 10.06 33.97
CA TRP A 508 13.52 10.40 32.69
C TRP A 508 13.20 9.37 31.60
N LEU A 509 13.33 8.08 31.92
CA LEU A 509 12.95 6.99 31.00
C LEU A 509 11.47 7.07 30.60
N LEU A 510 10.57 7.33 31.55
CA LEU A 510 9.14 7.53 31.28
C LEU A 510 8.87 8.78 30.43
N ALA A 511 9.62 9.87 30.66
CA ALA A 511 9.51 11.07 29.83
C ALA A 511 9.90 10.76 28.36
N LYS A 512 10.99 10.00 28.15
CA LYS A 512 11.37 9.51 26.81
C LYS A 512 10.28 8.63 26.21
N ALA A 513 9.66 7.74 26.98
CA ALA A 513 8.55 6.92 26.49
C ALA A 513 7.37 7.78 26.00
N HIS A 514 6.98 8.83 26.72
CA HIS A 514 5.94 9.76 26.27
C HIS A 514 6.32 10.48 24.95
N VAL A 515 7.59 10.86 24.79
CA VAL A 515 8.08 11.43 23.52
C VAL A 515 7.94 10.41 22.39
N ILE A 516 8.36 9.17 22.59
CA ILE A 516 8.28 8.13 21.55
C ILE A 516 6.84 7.74 21.23
N VAL A 517 5.90 7.84 22.19
CA VAL A 517 4.46 7.68 21.90
C VAL A 517 3.96 8.78 20.96
N ASN A 518 4.34 10.05 21.20
CA ASN A 518 4.04 11.15 20.27
C ASN A 518 4.70 10.91 18.90
N ASP A 519 5.98 10.54 18.90
CA ASP A 519 6.76 10.30 17.68
C ASP A 519 6.16 9.16 16.86
N SER A 520 5.80 8.04 17.49
CA SER A 520 5.17 6.89 16.85
C SER A 520 3.81 7.23 16.24
N GLY A 521 2.97 7.98 16.98
CA GLY A 521 1.67 8.44 16.49
C GLY A 521 1.81 9.37 15.29
N TYR A 522 2.76 10.31 15.35
CA TYR A 522 3.05 11.22 14.25
C TYR A 522 3.69 10.49 13.06
N HIS A 523 4.63 9.60 13.30
CA HIS A 523 5.28 8.78 12.29
C HIS A 523 4.24 8.01 11.48
N GLN A 524 3.42 7.20 12.16
CA GLN A 524 2.48 6.31 11.45
C GLN A 524 1.40 7.10 10.71
N LEU A 525 0.82 8.13 11.33
CA LEU A 525 -0.32 8.84 10.75
C LEU A 525 0.10 9.95 9.79
N MET A 526 1.19 10.67 10.07
CA MET A 526 1.61 11.85 9.31
C MET A 526 2.77 11.54 8.37
N SER A 527 3.92 11.13 8.91
CA SER A 527 5.13 10.91 8.10
C SER A 527 4.97 9.75 7.10
N HIS A 528 4.28 8.68 7.52
CA HIS A 528 4.04 7.49 6.74
C HIS A 528 2.68 7.58 6.01
N TRP A 529 1.55 7.42 6.71
CA TRP A 529 0.24 7.37 6.06
C TRP A 529 -0.09 8.61 5.22
N LEU A 530 -0.08 9.81 5.80
CA LEU A 530 -0.47 11.01 5.07
C LEU A 530 0.53 11.37 3.97
N ASN A 531 1.82 11.46 4.32
CA ASN A 531 2.86 12.01 3.45
C ASN A 531 3.45 11.00 2.45
N THR A 532 3.07 9.72 2.50
CA THR A 532 3.41 8.75 1.44
C THR A 532 2.15 8.16 0.82
N HIS A 533 1.31 7.46 1.59
CA HIS A 533 0.17 6.71 1.07
C HIS A 533 -0.94 7.64 0.55
N ALA A 534 -1.60 8.38 1.45
CA ALA A 534 -2.79 9.16 1.11
C ALA A 534 -2.50 10.30 0.12
N VAL A 535 -1.34 10.95 0.19
CA VAL A 535 -0.98 12.03 -0.74
C VAL A 535 -0.66 11.53 -2.15
N THR A 536 -0.19 10.28 -2.29
CA THR A 536 0.21 9.73 -3.60
C THR A 536 -0.99 9.28 -4.42
N GLU A 537 -2.02 8.71 -3.79
CA GLU A 537 -3.21 8.17 -4.47
C GLU A 537 -3.87 9.15 -5.46
N PRO A 538 -4.12 10.44 -5.14
CA PRO A 538 -4.64 11.41 -6.10
C PRO A 538 -3.83 11.53 -7.39
N PHE A 539 -2.50 11.42 -7.32
CA PHE A 539 -1.62 11.51 -8.48
C PHE A 539 -1.70 10.25 -9.35
N ILE A 540 -1.87 9.08 -8.74
CA ILE A 540 -2.09 7.81 -9.46
C ILE A 540 -3.42 7.87 -10.21
N ILE A 541 -4.48 8.32 -9.53
CA ILE A 541 -5.81 8.54 -10.14
C ILE A 541 -5.69 9.52 -11.31
N ALA A 542 -5.03 10.68 -11.11
CA ALA A 542 -4.87 11.69 -12.16
C ALA A 542 -4.07 11.16 -13.37
N THR A 543 -2.99 10.44 -13.11
CA THR A 543 -2.11 9.86 -14.15
C THR A 543 -2.89 8.92 -15.05
N ASN A 544 -3.64 7.98 -14.47
CA ASN A 544 -4.45 7.02 -15.24
C ASN A 544 -5.65 7.67 -15.95
N ARG A 545 -6.21 8.75 -15.40
CA ARG A 545 -7.34 9.50 -16.03
C ARG A 545 -6.93 10.39 -17.21
N ARG A 546 -5.68 10.87 -17.24
CA ARG A 546 -5.26 11.98 -18.13
C ARG A 546 -4.07 11.67 -19.02
N PHE A 547 -3.18 10.78 -18.60
CA PHE A 547 -2.04 10.38 -19.41
C PHE A 547 -2.25 8.97 -19.94
N SER A 548 -2.52 8.87 -21.25
CA SER A 548 -2.55 7.58 -21.94
C SER A 548 -1.26 6.79 -21.68
N VAL A 549 -1.32 5.46 -21.74
CA VAL A 549 -0.16 4.56 -21.65
C VAL A 549 0.93 4.85 -22.70
N LEU A 550 0.59 5.58 -23.77
CA LEU A 550 1.54 6.08 -24.77
C LEU A 550 2.33 7.30 -24.29
N HIS A 551 1.84 8.02 -23.28
CA HIS A 551 2.42 9.28 -22.82
C HIS A 551 3.74 9.03 -22.08
N PRO A 552 4.81 9.83 -22.34
CA PRO A 552 6.10 9.65 -21.67
C PRO A 552 6.00 9.78 -20.15
N ILE A 553 5.18 10.70 -19.64
CA ILE A 553 4.98 10.87 -18.19
C ILE A 553 4.22 9.71 -17.56
N ASN A 554 3.27 9.07 -18.27
CA ASN A 554 2.63 7.85 -17.75
C ASN A 554 3.68 6.75 -17.56
N LYS A 555 4.49 6.50 -18.60
CA LYS A 555 5.58 5.48 -18.54
C LYS A 555 6.61 5.79 -17.45
N LEU A 556 6.90 7.07 -17.20
CA LEU A 556 7.80 7.51 -16.14
C LEU A 556 7.21 7.25 -14.75
N LEU A 557 5.94 7.57 -14.51
CA LEU A 557 5.30 7.49 -13.19
C LEU A 557 4.79 6.09 -12.84
N TYR A 558 4.46 5.28 -13.84
CA TYR A 558 3.84 3.96 -13.65
C TYR A 558 4.60 3.05 -12.67
N PRO A 559 5.95 2.88 -12.77
CA PRO A 559 6.69 2.03 -11.84
C PRO A 559 6.63 2.51 -10.39
N HIS A 560 6.45 3.81 -10.16
CA HIS A 560 6.38 4.43 -8.83
C HIS A 560 4.98 4.35 -8.21
N SER A 561 3.97 3.95 -8.98
CA SER A 561 2.58 3.82 -8.53
C SER A 561 2.21 2.39 -8.14
N ARG A 562 3.09 1.43 -8.44
CA ARG A 562 2.86 -0.01 -8.27
C ARG A 562 2.48 -0.33 -6.82
N ASP A 563 1.48 -1.18 -6.66
CA ASP A 563 0.95 -1.70 -5.38
C ASP A 563 0.43 -0.61 -4.40
N THR A 564 0.53 0.68 -4.74
CA THR A 564 0.21 1.79 -3.82
C THR A 564 -1.28 1.89 -3.55
N ILE A 565 -2.13 1.80 -4.59
CA ILE A 565 -3.58 1.76 -4.39
C ILE A 565 -3.95 0.49 -3.60
N GLN A 566 -3.36 -0.65 -3.93
CA GLN A 566 -3.71 -1.91 -3.27
C GLN A 566 -3.41 -1.91 -1.76
N ILE A 567 -2.27 -1.36 -1.34
CA ILE A 567 -1.94 -1.26 0.10
C ILE A 567 -2.81 -0.24 0.83
N ILE A 568 -3.21 0.87 0.20
CA ILE A 568 -4.10 1.87 0.83
C ILE A 568 -5.47 1.29 1.15
N TRP A 569 -5.95 0.40 0.29
CA TRP A 569 -7.29 -0.18 0.37
C TRP A 569 -7.38 -1.46 1.19
N THR A 570 -6.28 -1.94 1.75
CA THR A 570 -6.24 -3.16 2.55
C THR A 570 -5.93 -2.86 4.00
#